data_AF-A0AAJ3GVX5-F1
#
_entry.id   AF-A0AAJ3GVX5-F1
#
_cell.length_a   1.000
_cell.length_b   1.000
_cell.length_c   1.000
_cell.angle_alpha   90.00
_cell.angle_beta   90.00
_cell.angle_gamma   90.00
#
_symmetry.space_group_name_H-M   'P 1'
#
loop_
_entity.id
_entity.type
_entity.pdbx_description
1 polymer ?
#
loop_
_entity_poly.entity_id
_entity_poly.type
_entity_poly.pdbx_seq_one_letter_code
_entity_poly.pdbx_strand_id
1 'polypeptide(L)'
;MNFIKVVSAVLVLAATGSFAYADSRIFTASVDNKGQVLAQSPQWLKEVKLTAQPDYFSEYKVRFVPGVFEQPPRFCNVSVTDVSSNDHIFYGHAKLGSLPAINYVNVLTLKVGDNKPAGDSSMGFMLMCVE
;
A
#
# COMPACT_ATOMS: atom_id res chain seq x y z
N MET A 1 54.95 -7.58 -19.48
CA MET A 1 54.63 -6.22 -19.00
C MET A 1 53.20 -5.74 -19.32
N ASN A 2 52.50 -6.33 -20.30
CA ASN A 2 51.10 -5.97 -20.62
C ASN A 2 50.04 -6.65 -19.75
N PHE A 3 50.30 -7.85 -19.23
CA PHE A 3 49.31 -8.59 -18.42
C PHE A 3 48.99 -7.91 -17.07
N ILE A 4 50.00 -7.37 -16.39
CA ILE A 4 49.83 -6.69 -15.09
C ILE A 4 49.00 -5.41 -15.26
N LYS A 5 49.19 -4.68 -16.37
CA LYS A 5 48.41 -3.46 -16.66
C LYS A 5 46.93 -3.75 -16.92
N VAL A 6 46.62 -4.89 -17.58
CA VAL A 6 45.24 -5.31 -17.84
C VAL A 6 44.55 -5.76 -16.54
N VAL A 7 45.24 -6.51 -15.69
CA VAL A 7 44.68 -6.96 -14.39
C VAL A 7 44.40 -5.78 -13.46
N SER A 8 45.29 -4.78 -13.41
CA SER A 8 45.06 -3.56 -12.62
C SER A 8 43.88 -2.72 -13.13
N ALA A 9 43.66 -2.67 -14.45
CA ALA A 9 42.51 -1.95 -15.01
C ALA A 9 41.17 -2.60 -14.64
N VAL A 10 41.09 -3.94 -14.65
CA VAL A 10 39.87 -4.69 -14.31
C VAL A 10 39.51 -4.58 -12.82
N LEU A 11 40.51 -4.57 -11.93
CA LEU A 11 40.30 -4.40 -10.48
C LEU A 11 39.76 -3.01 -10.11
N VAL A 12 40.13 -1.96 -10.85
CA VAL A 12 39.60 -0.60 -10.64
C VAL A 12 38.16 -0.48 -11.12
N LEU A 13 37.80 -1.12 -12.24
CA LEU A 13 36.43 -1.15 -12.77
C LEU A 13 35.45 -1.96 -11.91
N ALA A 14 35.94 -3.00 -11.20
CA ALA A 14 35.12 -3.77 -10.26
C ALA A 14 34.84 -3.01 -8.94
N ALA A 15 35.72 -2.09 -8.54
CA ALA A 15 35.55 -1.29 -7.33
C ALA A 15 34.57 -0.10 -7.50
N THR A 16 34.28 0.31 -8.74
CA THR A 16 33.32 1.38 -9.04
C THR A 16 31.90 0.86 -9.31
N GLY A 17 31.66 -0.44 -9.09
CA GLY A 17 30.32 -1.03 -9.05
C GLY A 17 29.52 -0.40 -7.93
N SER A 18 28.94 0.76 -8.21
CA SER A 18 28.07 1.48 -7.30
C SER A 18 26.92 0.55 -6.96
N PHE A 19 26.90 0.07 -5.72
CA PHE A 19 25.70 -0.50 -5.14
C PHE A 19 24.69 0.64 -5.05
N ALA A 20 23.96 0.89 -6.14
CA ALA A 20 22.74 1.67 -6.09
C ALA A 20 21.72 0.80 -5.34
N TYR A 21 21.83 0.80 -4.01
CA TYR A 21 20.72 0.41 -3.15
C TYR A 21 19.68 1.49 -3.39
N ALA A 22 18.74 1.21 -4.28
CA ALA A 22 17.48 1.95 -4.28
C ALA A 22 16.88 1.69 -2.90
N ASP A 23 17.00 2.65 -2.00
CA ASP A 23 16.40 2.58 -0.67
C ASP A 23 14.89 2.66 -0.88
N SER A 24 14.27 1.51 -1.12
CA SER A 24 12.84 1.39 -1.33
C SER A 24 12.15 1.72 -0.01
N ARG A 25 11.60 2.93 0.06
CA ARG A 25 10.88 3.40 1.23
C ARG A 25 9.56 2.64 1.32
N ILE A 26 9.34 2.02 2.48
CA ILE A 26 8.11 1.29 2.80
C ILE A 26 7.22 2.20 3.63
N PHE A 27 5.97 2.30 3.22
CA PHE A 27 4.93 3.06 3.89
C PHE A 27 3.85 2.10 4.34
N THR A 28 3.46 2.17 5.61
CA THR A 28 2.37 1.38 6.16
C THR A 28 1.35 2.27 6.87
N ALA A 29 0.08 1.89 6.81
CA ALA A 29 -0.98 2.55 7.55
C ALA A 29 -2.08 1.54 7.90
N SER A 30 -2.54 1.56 9.15
CA SER A 30 -3.75 0.88 9.59
C SER A 30 -4.89 1.88 9.65
N VAL A 31 -5.99 1.53 9.00
CA VAL A 31 -7.20 2.36 8.88
C VAL A 31 -8.39 1.54 9.41
N ASP A 32 -9.24 2.14 10.23
CA ASP A 32 -10.45 1.47 10.72
C ASP A 32 -11.59 1.48 9.69
N ASN A 33 -12.71 0.85 10.05
CA ASN A 33 -13.90 0.77 9.21
C ASN A 33 -14.66 2.11 9.05
N LYS A 34 -14.21 3.19 9.68
CA LYS A 34 -14.77 4.54 9.54
C LYS A 34 -13.86 5.44 8.71
N GLY A 35 -12.71 4.92 8.28
CA GLY A 35 -11.69 5.71 7.58
C GLY A 35 -10.78 6.51 8.52
N GLN A 36 -10.73 6.19 9.81
CA GLN A 36 -9.77 6.79 10.72
C GLN A 36 -8.43 6.07 10.62
N VAL A 37 -7.34 6.82 10.49
CA VAL A 37 -5.98 6.28 10.55
C VAL A 37 -5.64 5.99 12.01
N LEU A 38 -5.45 4.71 12.35
CA LEU A 38 -5.12 4.26 13.70
C LEU A 38 -3.61 4.34 13.96
N ALA A 39 -2.81 3.97 12.96
CA ALA A 39 -1.36 4.00 13.01
C ALA A 39 -0.79 4.12 11.61
N GLN A 40 0.39 4.73 11.47
CA GLN A 40 1.12 4.77 10.20
C GLN A 40 2.61 4.94 10.45
N SER A 41 3.42 4.40 9.53
CA SER A 41 4.88 4.57 9.52
C SER A 41 5.38 4.72 8.08
N PRO A 42 6.08 5.82 7.73
CA PRO A 42 6.18 7.10 8.46
C PRO A 42 4.80 7.80 8.57
N GLN A 43 4.73 9.12 8.84
CA GLN A 43 3.50 9.88 8.63
C GLN A 43 3.39 10.25 7.14
N TRP A 44 2.42 9.70 6.42
CA TRP A 44 2.35 9.81 4.95
C TRP A 44 0.95 9.94 4.37
N LEU A 45 -0.09 9.53 5.12
CA LEU A 45 -1.47 9.75 4.76
C LEU A 45 -1.92 11.15 5.20
N LYS A 46 -2.54 11.88 4.27
CA LYS A 46 -3.16 13.18 4.51
C LYS A 46 -4.60 13.03 4.98
N GLU A 47 -5.35 12.16 4.33
CA GLU A 47 -6.79 12.00 4.55
C GLU A 47 -7.23 10.63 4.03
N VAL A 48 -8.23 10.04 4.69
CA VAL A 48 -8.95 8.89 4.15
C VAL A 48 -10.42 9.25 4.14
N LYS A 49 -11.03 9.25 2.95
CA LYS A 49 -12.46 9.53 2.78
C LYS A 49 -13.21 8.24 2.45
N LEU A 50 -14.08 7.81 3.36
CA LEU A 50 -14.99 6.69 3.17
C LEU A 50 -16.24 7.13 2.39
N THR A 51 -16.60 6.33 1.39
CA THR A 51 -17.91 6.31 0.72
C THR A 51 -18.47 4.91 0.88
N ALA A 52 -19.36 4.73 1.86
CA ALA A 52 -20.05 3.47 2.08
C ALA A 52 -21.37 3.46 1.30
N GLN A 53 -21.61 2.39 0.55
CA GLN A 53 -22.88 2.15 -0.10
C GLN A 53 -23.44 0.81 0.41
N PRO A 54 -24.66 0.80 0.97
CA PRO A 54 -25.30 -0.44 1.42
C PRO A 54 -25.38 -1.46 0.29
N ASP A 55 -25.12 -2.72 0.63
CA ASP A 55 -25.17 -3.87 -0.28
C ASP A 55 -24.23 -3.77 -1.49
N TYR A 56 -23.21 -2.92 -1.37
CA TYR A 56 -22.16 -2.74 -2.36
C TYR A 56 -20.79 -2.69 -1.68
N PHE A 57 -19.73 -2.47 -2.46
CA PHE A 57 -18.42 -2.22 -1.86
C PHE A 57 -18.39 -0.84 -1.19
N SER A 58 -17.57 -0.71 -0.16
CA SER A 58 -17.22 0.57 0.42
C SER A 58 -15.89 1.05 -0.17
N GLU A 59 -15.83 2.30 -0.60
CA GLU A 59 -14.64 2.90 -1.19
C GLU A 59 -13.98 3.85 -0.20
N TYR A 60 -12.68 3.66 0.01
CA TYR A 60 -11.81 4.54 0.78
C TYR A 60 -10.86 5.24 -0.17
N LYS A 61 -11.05 6.55 -0.35
CA LYS A 61 -10.10 7.38 -1.08
C LYS A 61 -9.01 7.83 -0.12
N VAL A 62 -7.85 7.19 -0.21
CA VAL A 62 -6.68 7.44 0.64
C VAL A 62 -5.79 8.45 -0.05
N ARG A 63 -5.70 9.67 0.48
CA ARG A 63 -4.85 10.74 -0.04
C ARG A 63 -3.51 10.77 0.68
N PHE A 64 -2.44 10.93 -0.08
CA PHE A 64 -1.09 11.05 0.46
C PHE A 64 -0.76 12.51 0.79
N VAL A 65 0.16 12.71 1.73
CA VAL A 65 0.76 14.03 1.97
C VAL A 65 1.52 14.43 0.70
N PRO A 66 1.34 15.67 0.18
CA PRO A 66 2.04 16.13 -1.01
C PRO A 66 3.56 15.99 -0.88
N GLY A 67 4.21 15.43 -1.89
CA GLY A 67 5.67 15.24 -1.92
C GLY A 67 6.18 14.00 -1.18
N VAL A 68 5.30 13.17 -0.59
CA VAL A 68 5.71 11.86 -0.02
C VAL A 68 6.32 10.94 -1.06
N PHE A 69 5.68 10.92 -2.24
CA PHE A 69 6.08 10.13 -3.39
C PHE A 69 6.45 11.08 -4.54
N GLU A 70 7.63 10.90 -5.11
CA GLU A 70 8.06 11.66 -6.31
C GLU A 70 7.50 11.04 -7.60
N GLN A 71 7.14 9.76 -7.56
CA GLN A 71 6.51 9.00 -8.63
C GLN A 71 5.37 8.15 -8.05
N PRO A 72 4.38 7.70 -8.84
CA PRO A 72 3.38 6.76 -8.34
C PRO A 72 4.05 5.56 -7.65
N PRO A 73 3.56 5.12 -6.47
CA PRO A 73 4.13 3.97 -5.78
C PRO A 73 4.23 2.76 -6.70
N ARG A 74 5.40 2.11 -6.74
CA ARG A 74 5.63 0.94 -7.60
C ARG A 74 4.77 -0.25 -7.20
N PHE A 75 4.46 -0.34 -5.92
CA PHE A 75 3.64 -1.40 -5.36
C PHE A 75 2.80 -0.85 -4.22
N CYS A 76 1.53 -1.26 -4.17
CA CYS A 76 0.73 -1.16 -2.96
C CYS A 76 -0.03 -2.47 -2.75
N ASN A 77 -0.28 -2.81 -1.50
CA ASN A 77 -1.12 -3.93 -1.09
C ASN A 77 -2.01 -3.51 0.06
N VAL A 78 -3.18 -4.14 0.12
CA VAL A 78 -4.11 -3.95 1.22
C VAL A 78 -4.56 -5.31 1.75
N SER A 79 -4.66 -5.43 3.06
CA SER A 79 -5.22 -6.58 3.75
C SER A 79 -6.25 -6.15 4.77
N VAL A 80 -7.34 -6.91 4.89
CA VAL A 80 -8.34 -6.67 5.94
C VAL A 80 -7.73 -6.98 7.30
N THR A 81 -8.02 -6.13 8.28
CA THR A 81 -7.65 -6.33 9.68
C THR A 81 -8.88 -6.32 10.60
N ASP A 82 -10.08 -6.14 10.04
CA ASP A 82 -11.32 -6.16 10.78
C ASP A 82 -11.73 -7.57 11.19
N VAL A 83 -11.75 -7.81 12.50
CA VAL A 83 -12.15 -9.09 13.11
C VAL A 83 -13.32 -8.91 14.08
N SER A 84 -14.10 -7.83 13.93
CA SER A 84 -15.17 -7.49 14.86
C SER A 84 -16.37 -8.45 14.84
N SER A 85 -16.48 -9.31 13.83
CA SER A 85 -17.50 -10.37 13.75
C SER A 85 -17.01 -11.57 12.94
N ASN A 86 -17.65 -12.72 13.10
CA ASN A 86 -17.39 -13.90 12.26
C ASN A 86 -17.56 -13.58 10.77
N ASP A 87 -18.58 -12.80 10.44
CA ASP A 87 -18.84 -12.36 9.08
C ASP A 87 -17.66 -11.55 8.51
N HIS A 88 -17.09 -10.64 9.29
CA HIS A 88 -15.91 -9.88 8.87
C HIS A 88 -14.67 -10.77 8.70
N ILE A 89 -14.50 -11.76 9.58
CA ILE A 89 -13.39 -12.72 9.53
C ILE A 89 -13.47 -13.62 8.28
N PHE A 90 -14.64 -14.19 8.00
CA PHE A 90 -14.78 -15.18 6.93
C PHE A 90 -15.04 -14.58 5.55
N TYR A 91 -15.69 -13.41 5.50
CA TYR A 91 -16.21 -12.84 4.26
C TYR A 91 -15.63 -11.46 3.95
N GLY A 92 -14.84 -10.87 4.84
CA GLY A 92 -14.23 -9.56 4.63
C GLY A 92 -13.08 -9.60 3.62
N HIS A 93 -13.16 -8.75 2.60
CA HIS A 93 -12.09 -8.54 1.63
C HIS A 93 -11.76 -7.05 1.47
N ALA A 94 -10.50 -6.78 1.17
CA ALA A 94 -10.00 -5.48 0.76
C ALA A 94 -9.17 -5.63 -0.51
N LYS A 95 -9.31 -4.69 -1.44
CA LYS A 95 -8.53 -4.64 -2.69
C LYS A 95 -8.21 -3.20 -3.05
N LEU A 96 -7.18 -3.00 -3.86
CA LEU A 96 -6.99 -1.70 -4.50
C LEU A 96 -8.06 -1.51 -5.58
N GLY A 97 -8.74 -0.37 -5.55
CA GLY A 97 -9.75 0.02 -6.54
C GLY A 97 -9.17 0.63 -7.81
N SER A 98 -7.89 1.00 -7.79
CA SER A 98 -7.18 1.56 -8.94
C SER A 98 -5.68 1.31 -8.83
N LEU A 99 -4.95 1.57 -9.91
CA LEU A 99 -3.51 1.78 -9.83
C LEU A 99 -3.22 2.95 -8.87
N PRO A 100 -2.18 2.87 -8.01
CA PRO A 100 -1.77 3.99 -7.19
C PRO A 100 -1.40 5.19 -8.05
N ALA A 101 -1.88 6.37 -7.68
CA ALA A 101 -1.42 7.64 -8.22
C ALA A 101 -0.34 8.22 -7.30
N ILE A 102 0.33 9.28 -7.74
CA ILE A 102 1.34 9.98 -6.93
C ILE A 102 0.77 10.58 -5.63
N ASN A 103 -0.53 10.87 -5.60
CA ASN A 103 -1.18 11.60 -4.50
C ASN A 103 -2.37 10.87 -3.86
N TYR A 104 -2.77 9.71 -4.38
CA TYR A 104 -3.82 8.90 -3.75
C TYR A 104 -3.79 7.44 -4.21
N VAL A 105 -4.47 6.60 -3.45
CA VAL A 105 -4.91 5.27 -3.87
C VAL A 105 -6.34 5.04 -3.39
N ASN A 106 -7.13 4.29 -4.17
CA ASN A 106 -8.45 3.86 -3.76
C ASN A 106 -8.36 2.44 -3.17
N VAL A 107 -8.97 2.23 -2.02
CA VAL A 107 -9.15 0.91 -1.40
C VAL A 107 -10.64 0.59 -1.41
N LEU A 108 -10.99 -0.61 -1.87
CA LEU A 108 -12.35 -1.12 -1.87
C LEU A 108 -12.46 -2.23 -0.83
N THR A 109 -13.46 -2.17 0.03
CA THR A 109 -13.79 -3.25 0.95
C THR A 109 -15.16 -3.84 0.61
N LEU A 110 -15.27 -5.16 0.73
CA LEU A 110 -16.51 -5.88 0.42
C LEU A 110 -16.64 -7.08 1.33
N LYS A 111 -17.85 -7.32 1.82
CA LYS A 111 -18.20 -8.58 2.49
C LYS A 111 -18.85 -9.53 1.46
N VAL A 112 -18.18 -10.62 1.09
CA VAL A 112 -18.72 -11.63 0.15
C VAL A 112 -18.80 -13.01 0.78
N GLY A 113 -19.94 -13.69 0.61
CA GLY A 113 -20.04 -15.13 0.93
C GLY A 113 -21.11 -15.54 1.95
N ASP A 114 -21.88 -14.61 2.50
CA ASP A 114 -23.16 -14.95 3.16
C ASP A 114 -24.30 -14.96 2.13
N ASN A 115 -25.31 -15.79 2.33
CA ASN A 115 -26.52 -15.88 1.49
C ASN A 115 -27.51 -14.72 1.75
N LYS A 116 -26.98 -13.56 2.14
CA LYS A 116 -27.73 -12.37 2.53
C LYS A 116 -27.13 -11.13 1.87
N PRO A 117 -27.88 -10.02 1.81
CA PRO A 117 -27.31 -8.74 1.42
C PRO A 117 -26.10 -8.40 2.29
N ALA A 118 -25.04 -7.83 1.69
CA ALA A 118 -23.80 -7.55 2.41
C ALA A 118 -24.01 -6.54 3.55
N GLY A 119 -25.01 -5.66 3.45
CA GLY A 119 -25.22 -4.58 4.40
C GLY A 119 -24.11 -3.56 4.29
N ASP A 120 -23.49 -3.21 5.42
CA ASP A 120 -22.28 -2.38 5.44
C ASP A 120 -21.05 -3.24 5.14
N SER A 121 -20.33 -2.87 4.09
CA SER A 121 -19.10 -3.52 3.65
C SER A 121 -17.83 -2.82 4.15
N SER A 122 -17.97 -1.80 4.99
CA SER A 122 -16.85 -1.05 5.54
C SER A 122 -16.02 -1.93 6.47
N MET A 123 -14.73 -2.08 6.16
CA MET A 123 -13.79 -2.90 6.94
C MET A 123 -12.56 -2.08 7.31
N GLY A 124 -12.01 -2.31 8.50
CA GLY A 124 -10.64 -1.91 8.80
C GLY A 124 -9.60 -2.69 7.97
N PHE A 125 -8.52 -2.04 7.60
CA PHE A 125 -7.45 -2.61 6.77
C PHE A 125 -6.06 -2.07 7.10
N MET A 126 -5.04 -2.82 6.70
CA MET A 126 -3.65 -2.38 6.61
C MET A 126 -3.33 -2.09 5.14
N LEU A 127 -2.84 -0.89 4.86
CA LEU A 127 -2.30 -0.48 3.57
C LEU A 127 -0.79 -0.42 3.65
N MET A 128 -0.11 -1.07 2.71
CA MET A 128 1.33 -0.95 2.49
C MET A 128 1.59 -0.40 1.08
N CYS A 129 2.51 0.54 0.95
CA CYS A 129 3.00 1.01 -0.33
C CYS A 129 4.54 1.07 -0.34
N VAL A 130 5.13 0.91 -1.51
CA VAL A 130 6.58 0.94 -1.74
C VAL A 130 6.88 1.92 -2.86
N GLU A 131 7.89 2.76 -2.64
CA GLU A 131 8.43 3.71 -3.63
C GLU A 131 9.37 3.04 -4.65
#